data_AF-A0A965NU86-F1
#
_entry.id   AF-A0A965NU86-F1
#
_cell.length_a   1.000
_cell.length_b   1.000
_cell.length_c   1.000
_cell.angle_alpha   90.00
_cell.angle_beta   90.00
_cell.angle_gamma   90.00
#
_symmetry.space_group_name_H-M   'P 1'
#
loop_
_entity.id
_entity.type
_entity.pdbx_description
1 polymer ?
#
loop_
_entity_poly.entity_id
_entity_poly.type
_entity_poly.pdbx_seq_one_letter_code
_entity_poly.pdbx_strand_id
1 'polypeptide(L)'
;MSTRPKGIHLGNFLIKRVAEDLKSEFPSLKTFCTLSPIPTLAEFLLKGPKWKSGRYTAKELNQLEADFKELQPELQSFSKSNAVLSTAHQTRLTRLCAAYLAQTAPDESVRSDPVAKFHLNNGAILERVNLGADHSSKGLKQSFGMMVNYRYDLDKVEENHERFTAGETAISKGIRDALKS
;
A
#
# COMPACT_ATOMS: atom_id res chain seq x y z
N MET A 1 -26.28 14.78 -12.98
CA MET A 1 -25.01 15.21 -12.36
C MET A 1 -25.07 14.83 -10.89
N SER A 2 -24.42 13.73 -10.48
CA SER A 2 -24.39 13.29 -9.08
C SER A 2 -23.11 13.79 -8.45
N THR A 3 -23.24 14.74 -7.53
CA THR A 3 -22.14 15.32 -6.75
C THR A 3 -21.63 14.28 -5.77
N ARG A 4 -20.41 13.76 -5.96
CA ARG A 4 -19.66 13.09 -4.89
C ARG A 4 -19.60 14.03 -3.69
N PRO A 5 -19.88 13.59 -2.46
CA PRO A 5 -19.53 14.38 -1.29
C PRO A 5 -18.02 14.63 -1.33
N LYS A 6 -17.61 15.90 -1.45
CA LYS A 6 -16.24 16.30 -1.12
C LYS A 6 -16.00 15.92 0.33
N GLY A 7 -14.82 15.36 0.61
CA GLY A 7 -14.50 14.61 1.83
C GLY A 7 -15.02 15.25 3.11
N ILE A 8 -15.93 14.55 3.78
CA ILE A 8 -16.28 14.81 5.17
C ILE A 8 -15.06 14.38 5.99
N HIS A 9 -14.28 15.35 6.49
CA HIS A 9 -13.19 15.09 7.42
C HIS A 9 -13.78 14.62 8.76
N LEU A 10 -13.93 13.31 8.95
CA LEU A 10 -14.42 12.70 10.19
C LEU A 10 -13.39 12.73 11.35
N GLY A 11 -12.38 13.59 11.26
CA GLY A 11 -11.20 13.59 12.13
C GLY A 11 -10.21 12.49 11.76
N ASN A 12 -8.93 12.70 12.09
CA ASN A 12 -7.97 11.60 12.14
C ASN A 12 -8.43 10.63 13.25
N PHE A 13 -8.15 9.33 13.09
CA PHE A 13 -8.50 8.26 14.06
C PHE A 13 -9.92 7.69 14.01
N LEU A 14 -10.62 7.82 12.87
CA LEU A 14 -11.91 7.13 12.67
C LEU A 14 -11.78 5.63 12.94
N ILE A 15 -10.70 5.02 12.44
CA ILE A 15 -10.50 3.56 12.56
C ILE A 15 -10.07 3.15 13.97
N LYS A 16 -9.39 4.03 14.72
CA LYS A 16 -9.05 3.79 16.13
C LYS A 16 -10.31 3.62 16.96
N ARG A 17 -11.27 4.55 16.83
CA ARG A 17 -12.54 4.52 17.57
C ARG A 17 -13.32 3.22 17.30
N VAL A 18 -13.47 2.86 16.03
CA VAL A 18 -14.14 1.60 15.64
C VAL A 18 -13.44 0.37 16.23
N ALA A 19 -12.11 0.36 16.24
CA ALA A 19 -11.35 -0.75 16.81
C ALA A 19 -11.41 -0.80 18.35
N GLU A 20 -11.48 0.35 19.03
CA GLU A 20 -11.70 0.45 20.47
C GLU A 20 -13.09 -0.05 20.87
N ASP A 21 -14.13 0.32 20.12
CA ASP A 21 -15.49 -0.18 20.33
C ASP A 21 -15.54 -1.71 20.21
N LEU A 22 -14.94 -2.25 19.14
CA LEU A 22 -14.83 -3.71 18.93
C LEU A 22 -14.04 -4.41 20.04
N LYS A 23 -12.96 -3.79 20.54
CA LYS A 23 -12.16 -4.34 21.65
C LYS A 23 -12.94 -4.35 22.96
N SER A 24 -13.79 -3.34 23.18
CA SER A 24 -14.66 -3.27 24.35
C SER A 24 -15.75 -4.34 24.31
N GLU A 25 -16.34 -4.59 23.14
CA GLU A 25 -17.37 -5.63 22.95
C GLU A 25 -16.77 -7.04 22.97
N PHE A 26 -15.57 -7.20 22.38
CA PHE A 26 -14.87 -8.48 22.26
C PHE A 26 -13.44 -8.38 22.81
N PRO A 27 -13.24 -8.47 24.15
CA PRO A 27 -11.91 -8.29 24.77
C PRO A 27 -10.84 -9.28 24.32
N SER A 28 -11.22 -10.41 23.72
CA SER A 28 -10.30 -11.40 23.15
C SER A 28 -9.72 -10.98 21.79
N LEU A 29 -10.29 -9.95 21.13
CA LEU A 29 -9.83 -9.43 19.85
C LEU A 29 -8.56 -8.60 20.04
N LYS A 30 -7.43 -9.12 19.53
CA LYS A 30 -6.09 -8.52 19.71
C LYS A 30 -5.53 -7.86 18.46
N THR A 31 -6.05 -8.20 17.29
CA THR A 31 -5.46 -7.80 16.00
C THR A 31 -6.51 -7.15 15.12
N PHE A 32 -6.21 -5.94 14.65
CA PHE A 32 -7.06 -5.16 13.76
C PHE A 32 -6.32 -4.94 12.45
N CYS A 33 -6.80 -5.55 11.37
CA CYS A 33 -6.21 -5.44 10.05
C CYS A 33 -7.28 -5.21 9.00
N THR A 34 -6.94 -4.47 7.95
CA THR A 34 -7.78 -4.32 6.75
C THR A 34 -7.34 -5.28 5.66
N LEU A 35 -8.18 -5.49 4.64
CA LEU A 35 -7.77 -5.98 3.32
C LEU A 35 -8.22 -4.93 2.31
N SER A 36 -7.29 -4.07 1.90
CA SER A 36 -7.57 -2.84 1.17
C SER A 36 -7.12 -2.93 -0.30
N PRO A 37 -7.86 -2.32 -1.25
CA PRO A 37 -7.45 -2.23 -2.64
C PRO A 37 -6.28 -1.26 -2.82
N ILE A 38 -5.57 -1.37 -3.95
CA ILE A 38 -4.47 -0.48 -4.34
C ILE A 38 -4.82 0.19 -5.68
N PRO A 39 -5.77 1.14 -5.70
CA PRO A 39 -6.44 1.59 -6.92
C PRO A 39 -5.52 2.16 -8.00
N THR A 40 -4.31 2.60 -7.65
CA THR A 40 -3.45 3.39 -8.54
C THR A 40 -2.10 2.76 -8.89
N LEU A 41 -1.83 1.54 -8.42
CA LEU A 41 -0.55 0.87 -8.66
C LEU A 41 -0.30 0.54 -10.12
N ALA A 42 -1.27 -0.06 -10.81
CA ALA A 42 -1.08 -0.46 -12.20
C ALA A 42 -0.81 0.76 -13.09
N GLU A 43 -1.53 1.85 -12.86
CA GLU A 43 -1.28 3.11 -13.56
C GLU A 43 0.12 3.65 -13.28
N PHE A 44 0.57 3.60 -12.02
CA PHE A 44 1.90 4.05 -11.62
C PHE A 44 3.02 3.28 -12.35
N LEU A 45 2.94 1.95 -12.39
CA LEU A 45 3.95 1.14 -13.08
C LEU A 45 3.85 1.29 -14.61
N LEU A 46 2.65 1.26 -15.19
CA LEU A 46 2.46 1.36 -16.64
C LEU A 46 2.90 2.71 -17.22
N LYS A 47 2.86 3.79 -16.44
CA LYS A 47 3.34 5.12 -16.86
C LYS A 47 4.86 5.31 -16.70
N GLY A 48 5.57 4.32 -16.18
CA GLY A 48 6.97 4.46 -15.78
C GLY A 48 7.06 5.04 -14.37
N PRO A 49 7.47 4.23 -13.38
CA PRO A 49 7.47 4.66 -11.98
C PRO A 49 8.47 5.80 -11.76
N LYS A 50 8.05 6.80 -10.98
CA LYS A 50 8.92 7.85 -10.45
C LYS A 50 8.94 7.75 -8.93
N TRP A 51 10.06 7.30 -8.38
CA TRP A 51 10.23 7.08 -6.96
C TRP A 51 10.46 8.39 -6.20
N LYS A 52 9.96 8.49 -4.96
CA LYS A 52 10.20 9.65 -4.10
C LYS A 52 11.70 9.82 -3.84
N SER A 53 12.21 11.03 -4.10
CA SER A 53 13.61 11.36 -3.83
C SER A 53 13.96 11.19 -2.34
N GLY A 54 15.14 10.64 -2.06
CA GLY A 54 15.62 10.41 -0.68
C GLY A 54 14.91 9.30 0.09
N ARG A 55 13.87 8.66 -0.47
CA ARG A 55 13.14 7.58 0.21
C ARG A 55 13.91 6.26 0.26
N TYR A 56 14.66 5.99 -0.79
CA TYR A 56 15.36 4.73 -1.03
C TYR A 56 16.87 4.97 -1.16
N THR A 57 17.65 4.01 -0.70
CA THR A 57 19.09 3.95 -0.95
C THR A 57 19.37 3.74 -2.44
N ALA A 58 20.58 4.07 -2.91
CA ALA A 58 20.97 3.81 -4.30
C ALA A 58 20.85 2.32 -4.69
N LYS A 59 21.16 1.41 -3.76
CA LYS A 59 21.01 -0.03 -3.97
C LYS A 59 19.54 -0.43 -4.19
N GLU A 60 18.65 0.07 -3.34
CA GLU A 60 17.20 -0.20 -3.46
C GLU A 60 16.64 0.37 -4.77
N LEU A 61 17.02 1.60 -5.14
CA LEU A 61 16.59 2.20 -6.41
C LEU A 61 17.04 1.37 -7.62
N ASN A 62 18.31 0.96 -7.67
CA ASN A 62 18.82 0.11 -8.74
C ASN A 62 18.05 -1.21 -8.84
N GLN A 63 17.69 -1.82 -7.71
CA GLN A 63 16.89 -3.05 -7.70
C GLN A 63 15.46 -2.80 -8.20
N LEU A 64 14.80 -1.71 -7.77
CA LEU A 64 13.47 -1.34 -8.23
C LEU A 64 13.43 -1.05 -9.74
N GLU A 65 14.45 -0.38 -10.26
CA GLU A 65 14.59 -0.11 -11.69
C GLU A 65 14.82 -1.39 -12.50
N ALA A 66 15.67 -2.29 -12.01
CA ALA A 66 15.91 -3.60 -12.62
C ALA A 66 14.62 -4.44 -12.64
N ASP A 67 13.91 -4.52 -11.51
CA ASP A 67 12.64 -5.24 -11.43
C ASP A 67 11.59 -4.70 -12.40
N PHE A 68 11.47 -3.36 -12.46
CA PHE A 68 10.55 -2.71 -13.37
C PHE A 68 10.90 -3.04 -14.82
N LYS A 69 12.18 -2.95 -15.20
CA LYS A 69 12.65 -3.26 -16.56
C LYS A 69 12.32 -4.69 -16.98
N GLU A 70 12.54 -5.66 -16.08
CA GLU A 70 12.21 -7.07 -16.32
C GLU A 70 10.70 -7.28 -16.51
N LEU A 71 9.86 -6.60 -15.72
CA LEU A 71 8.41 -6.76 -15.77
C LEU A 71 7.71 -5.94 -16.85
N GLN A 72 8.30 -4.83 -17.29
CA GLN A 72 7.68 -3.85 -18.17
C GLN A 72 6.97 -4.45 -19.40
N PRO A 73 7.55 -5.44 -20.11
CA PRO A 73 6.88 -6.04 -21.27
C PRO A 73 5.59 -6.77 -20.93
N GLU A 74 5.46 -7.30 -19.71
CA GLU A 74 4.34 -8.15 -19.30
C GLU A 74 3.25 -7.41 -18.52
N LEU A 75 3.54 -6.23 -17.96
CA LEU A 75 2.60 -5.47 -17.11
C LEU A 75 1.23 -5.26 -17.77
N GLN A 76 1.18 -4.97 -19.07
CA GLN A 76 -0.09 -4.81 -19.79
C GLN A 76 -0.93 -6.08 -19.78
N SER A 77 -0.29 -7.25 -19.93
CA SER A 77 -0.95 -8.55 -19.87
C SER A 77 -1.48 -8.84 -18.46
N PHE A 78 -0.65 -8.61 -17.43
CA PHE A 78 -1.03 -8.81 -16.03
C PHE A 78 -2.23 -7.96 -15.61
N SER A 79 -2.37 -6.76 -16.18
CA SER A 79 -3.50 -5.87 -15.88
C SER A 79 -4.85 -6.36 -16.43
N LYS A 80 -4.84 -7.37 -17.31
CA LYS A 80 -6.00 -7.90 -18.02
C LYS A 80 -6.27 -9.38 -17.76
N SER A 81 -5.28 -10.10 -17.25
CA SER A 81 -5.31 -11.55 -17.11
C SER A 81 -4.90 -11.98 -15.71
N ASN A 82 -5.59 -12.99 -15.18
CA ASN A 82 -5.23 -13.64 -13.92
C ASN A 82 -4.34 -14.86 -14.12
N ALA A 83 -3.47 -14.82 -15.14
CA ALA A 83 -2.53 -15.90 -15.39
C ALA A 83 -1.58 -16.08 -14.19
N VAL A 84 -1.21 -17.33 -13.92
CA VAL A 84 -0.26 -17.64 -12.85
C VAL A 84 1.09 -17.02 -13.18
N LEU A 85 1.53 -16.10 -12.34
CA LEU A 85 2.83 -15.45 -12.46
C LEU A 85 3.95 -16.41 -12.03
N SER A 86 5.10 -16.35 -12.71
CA SER A 86 6.30 -17.06 -12.24
C SER A 86 6.70 -16.55 -10.84
N THR A 87 7.35 -17.39 -10.03
CA THR A 87 7.85 -16.98 -8.70
C THR A 87 8.72 -15.72 -8.79
N ALA A 88 9.51 -15.61 -9.86
CA ALA A 88 10.37 -14.46 -10.09
C ALA A 88 9.55 -13.19 -10.39
N HIS A 89 8.43 -13.27 -11.14
CA HIS A 89 7.54 -12.13 -11.37
C HIS A 89 6.75 -11.77 -10.11
N GLN A 90 6.31 -12.76 -9.33
CA GLN A 90 5.65 -12.53 -8.05
C GLN A 90 6.54 -11.73 -7.09
N THR A 91 7.82 -12.12 -6.94
CA THR A 91 8.78 -11.42 -6.09
C THR A 91 9.00 -9.96 -6.54
N ARG A 92 9.27 -9.75 -7.83
CA ARG A 92 9.49 -8.40 -8.40
C ARG A 92 8.27 -7.50 -8.24
N LEU A 93 7.09 -8.02 -8.57
CA LEU A 93 5.85 -7.26 -8.50
C LEU A 93 5.49 -6.91 -7.06
N THR A 94 5.73 -7.83 -6.13
CA THR A 94 5.56 -7.59 -4.69
C THR A 94 6.50 -6.50 -4.19
N ARG A 95 7.79 -6.53 -4.59
CA ARG A 95 8.77 -5.50 -4.22
C ARG A 95 8.39 -4.12 -4.75
N LEU A 96 8.02 -4.03 -6.02
CA LEU A 96 7.54 -2.77 -6.63
C LEU A 96 6.29 -2.23 -5.94
N CYS A 97 5.35 -3.12 -5.58
CA CYS A 97 4.15 -2.76 -4.84
C CYS A 97 4.48 -2.25 -3.43
N ALA A 98 5.35 -2.96 -2.70
CA ALA A 98 5.81 -2.57 -1.38
C ALA A 98 6.49 -1.19 -1.41
N ALA A 99 7.36 -0.93 -2.39
CA ALA A 99 7.98 0.38 -2.58
C ALA A 99 6.94 1.45 -2.93
N TYR A 100 6.02 1.17 -3.85
CA TYR A 100 4.98 2.13 -4.22
C TYR A 100 4.13 2.58 -3.02
N LEU A 101 3.78 1.65 -2.12
CA LEU A 101 3.03 1.95 -0.91
C LEU A 101 3.90 2.61 0.17
N ALA A 102 5.14 2.17 0.35
CA ALA A 102 6.04 2.67 1.39
C ALA A 102 6.56 4.08 1.15
N GLN A 103 6.52 4.59 -0.09
CA GLN A 103 6.87 5.98 -0.41
C GLN A 103 5.74 6.99 -0.11
N THR A 104 4.54 6.53 0.22
CA THR A 104 3.36 7.37 0.47
C THR A 104 3.72 8.53 1.40
N ALA A 105 3.27 9.74 1.05
CA ALA A 105 3.56 10.97 1.76
C ALA A 105 2.27 11.68 2.21
N PRO A 106 2.33 12.48 3.30
CA PRO A 106 1.19 13.28 3.76
C PRO A 106 0.86 14.43 2.80
N ASP A 107 1.85 14.92 2.06
CA ASP A 107 1.76 16.00 1.09
C ASP A 107 1.67 15.46 -0.37
N GLU A 108 1.89 16.35 -1.34
CA GLU A 108 1.94 16.04 -2.77
C GLU A 108 3.39 15.88 -3.29
N SER A 109 4.37 15.65 -2.41
CA SER A 109 5.79 15.45 -2.79
C SER A 109 6.01 14.22 -3.65
N VAL A 110 5.08 13.26 -3.60
CA VAL A 110 5.05 12.09 -4.47
C VAL A 110 3.61 11.66 -4.73
N ARG A 111 3.38 11.09 -5.92
CA ARG A 111 2.12 10.43 -6.23
C ARG A 111 1.90 9.24 -5.28
N SER A 112 1.01 9.43 -4.33
CA SER A 112 0.65 8.43 -3.33
C SER A 112 -0.65 7.72 -3.70
N ASP A 113 -0.78 6.46 -3.29
CA ASP A 113 -2.07 5.77 -3.39
C ASP A 113 -3.06 6.38 -2.38
N PRO A 114 -4.29 6.75 -2.78
CA PRO A 114 -5.23 7.42 -1.90
C PRO A 114 -5.69 6.55 -0.73
N VAL A 115 -5.74 5.22 -0.91
CA VAL A 115 -6.13 4.28 0.14
C VAL A 115 -4.97 4.09 1.13
N ALA A 116 -3.74 4.03 0.64
CA ALA A 116 -2.55 4.06 1.48
C ALA A 116 -2.47 5.34 2.32
N LYS A 117 -2.63 6.51 1.68
CA LYS A 117 -2.62 7.81 2.35
C LYS A 117 -3.69 7.87 3.45
N PHE A 118 -4.89 7.36 3.18
CA PHE A 118 -5.97 7.28 4.18
C PHE A 118 -5.58 6.44 5.41
N HIS A 119 -5.10 5.21 5.21
CA HIS A 119 -4.76 4.31 6.32
C HIS A 119 -3.56 4.77 7.13
N LEU A 120 -2.50 5.22 6.45
CA LEU A 120 -1.29 5.74 7.09
C LEU A 120 -1.58 7.03 7.87
N ASN A 121 -2.41 7.92 7.32
CA ASN A 121 -2.90 9.09 8.05
C ASN A 121 -3.79 8.74 9.24
N ASN A 122 -4.38 7.55 9.29
CA ASN A 122 -5.08 7.02 10.47
C ASN A 122 -4.17 6.23 11.43
N GLY A 123 -2.84 6.28 11.24
CA GLY A 123 -1.87 5.65 12.15
C GLY A 123 -1.67 4.15 11.93
N ALA A 124 -2.06 3.64 10.77
CA ALA A 124 -1.86 2.23 10.45
C ALA A 124 -0.39 1.92 10.09
N ILE A 125 -0.03 0.65 10.25
CA ILE A 125 1.21 0.06 9.79
C ILE A 125 0.94 -0.60 8.44
N LEU A 126 1.75 -0.29 7.42
CA LEU A 126 1.75 -1.04 6.17
C LEU A 126 2.26 -2.46 6.45
N GLU A 127 1.35 -3.44 6.41
CA GLU A 127 1.60 -4.75 7.01
C GLU A 127 2.08 -5.80 6.00
N ARG A 128 1.28 -6.04 4.95
CA ARG A 128 1.56 -7.12 4.00
C ARG A 128 0.92 -6.86 2.64
N VAL A 129 1.66 -7.10 1.57
CA VAL A 129 1.14 -7.16 0.20
C VAL A 129 0.64 -8.58 -0.07
N ASN A 130 -0.57 -8.70 -0.63
CA ASN A 130 -1.21 -9.96 -0.97
C ASN A 130 -1.36 -10.06 -2.49
N LEU A 131 -0.64 -11.00 -3.10
CA LEU A 131 -0.79 -11.35 -4.51
C LEU A 131 -2.08 -12.17 -4.73
N GLY A 132 -2.73 -12.00 -5.88
CA GLY A 132 -3.92 -12.79 -6.25
C GLY A 132 -5.09 -12.65 -5.29
N ALA A 133 -5.22 -11.49 -4.64
CA ALA A 133 -6.26 -11.23 -3.64
C ALA A 133 -7.57 -10.73 -4.26
N ASP A 134 -7.51 -10.11 -5.44
CA ASP A 134 -8.69 -9.65 -6.19
C ASP A 134 -8.57 -10.01 -7.68
N HIS A 135 -9.17 -11.13 -8.06
CA HIS A 135 -9.19 -11.61 -9.45
C HIS A 135 -10.25 -10.92 -10.33
N SER A 136 -11.00 -9.95 -9.79
CA SER A 136 -11.96 -9.20 -10.60
C SER A 136 -11.24 -8.41 -11.69
N SER A 137 -11.90 -8.15 -12.81
CA SER A 137 -11.35 -7.30 -13.88
C SER A 137 -10.95 -5.91 -13.37
N LYS A 138 -11.61 -5.42 -12.31
CA LYS A 138 -11.25 -4.18 -11.63
C LYS A 138 -9.94 -4.32 -10.84
N GLY A 139 -9.80 -5.37 -10.02
CA GLY A 139 -8.59 -5.65 -9.25
C GLY A 139 -7.34 -5.80 -10.11
N LEU A 140 -7.47 -6.58 -11.20
CA LEU A 140 -6.42 -6.75 -12.21
C LEU A 140 -6.04 -5.40 -12.85
N LYS A 141 -7.03 -4.63 -13.31
CA LYS A 141 -6.79 -3.32 -13.95
C LYS A 141 -6.15 -2.30 -13.01
N GLN A 142 -6.49 -2.32 -11.73
CA GLN A 142 -6.01 -1.34 -10.75
C GLN A 142 -4.65 -1.69 -10.15
N SER A 143 -4.37 -2.98 -9.97
CA SER A 143 -3.30 -3.44 -9.08
C SER A 143 -2.73 -4.81 -9.43
N PHE A 144 -3.01 -5.34 -10.62
CA PHE A 144 -2.61 -6.71 -11.01
C PHE A 144 -3.18 -7.77 -10.03
N GLY A 145 -4.34 -7.48 -9.46
CA GLY A 145 -5.02 -8.33 -8.48
C GLY A 145 -4.40 -8.32 -7.08
N MET A 146 -3.52 -7.35 -6.79
CA MET A 146 -2.94 -7.21 -5.45
C MET A 146 -3.81 -6.39 -4.50
N MET A 147 -3.87 -6.85 -3.25
CA MET A 147 -4.43 -6.09 -2.14
C MET A 147 -3.40 -5.95 -1.03
N VAL A 148 -3.67 -5.09 -0.06
CA VAL A 148 -2.75 -4.81 1.03
C VAL A 148 -3.45 -4.90 2.37
N ASN A 149 -2.77 -5.45 3.37
CA ASN A 149 -3.18 -5.33 4.75
C ASN A 149 -2.56 -4.08 5.38
N TYR A 150 -3.38 -3.27 6.05
CA TYR A 150 -2.94 -2.27 7.01
C TYR A 150 -3.31 -2.73 8.40
N ARG A 151 -2.34 -2.80 9.31
CA ARG A 151 -2.55 -3.20 10.71
C ARG A 151 -2.66 -1.98 11.61
N TYR A 152 -3.64 -1.98 12.50
CA TYR A 152 -3.79 -0.98 13.56
C TYR A 152 -3.34 -1.57 14.89
N ASP A 153 -2.22 -1.06 15.41
CA ASP A 153 -1.77 -1.27 16.77
C ASP A 153 -2.28 -0.09 17.60
N LEU A 154 -3.36 -0.32 18.38
CA LEU A 154 -4.12 0.76 19.04
C LEU A 154 -3.26 1.63 19.96
N ASP A 155 -2.23 1.04 20.56
CA ASP A 155 -1.32 1.73 21.47
C ASP A 155 -0.33 2.64 20.71
N LYS A 156 -0.18 2.44 19.39
CA LYS A 156 0.78 3.16 18.53
C LYS A 156 0.13 4.01 17.45
N VAL A 157 -1.21 4.02 17.36
CA VAL A 157 -1.92 4.75 16.29
C VAL A 157 -1.53 6.22 16.26
N GLU A 158 -1.46 6.88 17.43
CA GLU A 158 -1.11 8.31 17.51
C GLU A 158 0.35 8.56 17.12
N GLU A 159 1.28 7.78 17.68
CA GLU A 159 2.71 7.83 17.32
C GLU A 159 2.93 7.62 15.80
N ASN A 160 2.26 6.62 15.21
CA ASN A 160 2.35 6.34 13.78
C ASN A 160 1.76 7.47 12.93
N HIS A 161 0.68 8.11 13.39
CA HIS A 161 0.10 9.27 12.72
C HIS A 161 1.06 10.47 12.72
N GLU A 162 1.70 10.75 13.86
CA GLU A 162 2.70 11.81 13.98
C GLU A 162 3.90 11.55 13.06
N ARG A 163 4.44 10.32 13.08
CA ARG A 163 5.52 9.90 12.18
C ARG A 163 5.13 10.05 10.71
N PHE A 164 3.93 9.64 10.33
CA PHE A 164 3.46 9.80 8.95
C PHE A 164 3.35 11.27 8.55
N THR A 165 2.85 12.12 9.44
CA THR A 165 2.77 13.57 9.22
C THR A 165 4.15 14.20 9.09
N ALA A 166 5.16 13.67 9.79
CA ALA A 166 6.57 14.02 9.64
C ALA A 166 7.24 13.40 8.39
N GLY A 167 6.50 12.65 7.57
CA GLY A 167 6.98 12.08 6.32
C GLY A 167 7.56 10.66 6.43
N GLU A 168 7.41 10.00 7.58
CA GLU A 168 7.88 8.64 7.82
C GLU A 168 6.72 7.62 7.86
N THR A 169 6.72 6.67 6.91
CA THR A 169 5.72 5.60 6.86
C THR A 169 6.08 4.44 7.80
N ALA A 170 5.16 4.09 8.71
CA ALA A 170 5.27 2.88 9.51
C ALA A 170 5.08 1.63 8.64
N ILE A 171 6.11 0.77 8.56
CA ILE A 171 6.11 -0.46 7.78
C ILE A 171 6.47 -1.67 8.65
N SER A 172 5.88 -2.83 8.34
CA SER A 172 6.22 -4.10 9.00
C SER A 172 7.61 -4.60 8.61
N LYS A 173 8.11 -5.60 9.35
CA LYS A 173 9.34 -6.31 8.99
C LYS A 173 9.22 -6.97 7.61
N GLY A 174 8.09 -7.60 7.30
CA GLY A 174 7.90 -8.27 6.00
C GLY A 174 7.98 -7.30 4.83
N ILE A 175 7.44 -6.09 4.98
CA ILE A 175 7.56 -5.03 3.96
C ILE A 175 9.00 -4.56 3.84
N ARG A 176 9.70 -4.36 4.97
CA ARG A 176 11.12 -3.98 4.95
C ARG A 176 12.00 -5.04 4.29
N ASP A 177 11.74 -6.30 4.53
CA ASP A 177 12.48 -7.41 3.94
C ASP A 177 12.21 -7.52 2.43
N ALA A 178 10.96 -7.28 1.99
CA ALA A 178 10.61 -7.22 0.57
C ALA A 178 11.33 -6.09 -0.18
N LEU A 179 11.68 -4.97 0.48
CA LEU A 179 12.45 -3.88 -0.14
C LEU A 179 13.95 -4.19 -0.26
N LYS A 180 14.47 -5.12 0.54
CA LYS A 180 15.90 -5.47 0.61
C LYS A 180 16.29 -6.69 -0.21
N SER A 181 15.33 -7.59 -0.43
CA SER A 181 15.51 -8.81 -1.24
C SER A 181 15.68 -8.47 -2.70
#